data_AF-A0A0X3VQ26-F1
#
_entry.id   AF-A0A0X3VQ26-F1
#
_cell.length_a   1.000
_cell.length_b   1.000
_cell.length_c   1.000
_cell.angle_alpha   90.00
_cell.angle_beta   90.00
_cell.angle_gamma   90.00
#
_symmetry.space_group_name_H-M   'P 1'
#
loop_
_entity.id
_entity.type
_entity.pdbx_description
1 polymer ?
#
loop_
_entity_poly.entity_id
_entity_poly.type
_entity_poly.pdbx_seq_one_letter_code
_entity_poly.pdbx_strand_id
1 'polypeptide(L)'
;MANGQWYPPEWPDRIRALAEGRLTPVVPKRAATVMLLRDTDAGPAVHMLRRRASMAFAGGAYAYPGGGVDPRDEHRIRWAGPTRAWWARRLGVDEAAAQAVVCAAVRETYEEAGVLLAGPTDDSVVGDTTGEGWEADRAALVARDLSFAEFLDRRGLALRSDLLGAWTRWITPEFEPRRYDTWFFVAALPQGQRTRNASTEADRTVWIRPADAAASYDKGELLMMPPTIATLRQLTPYDSAAHALAAAPDRDLTAVLAQARLDDGEIVLSWPGHDEFTKHIPAGGAPA
;
A
#
# COMPACT_ATOMS: atom_id res chain seq x y z
N MET A 1 17.85 -13.81 15.78
CA MET A 1 16.63 -13.30 16.42
C MET A 1 15.63 -13.05 15.30
N ALA A 2 14.40 -13.54 15.40
CA ALA A 2 13.41 -13.30 14.35
C ALA A 2 13.17 -11.79 14.26
N ASN A 3 13.47 -11.20 13.10
CA ASN A 3 13.03 -9.86 12.73
C ASN A 3 11.49 -9.79 12.84
N GLY A 4 10.92 -8.59 12.79
CA GLY A 4 9.47 -8.36 12.83
C GLY A 4 8.73 -8.88 11.59
N GLN A 5 9.16 -9.98 11.01
CA GLN A 5 8.65 -10.52 9.78
C GLN A 5 7.31 -11.21 10.00
N TRP A 6 6.32 -10.78 9.23
CA TRP A 6 5.05 -11.49 9.15
C TRP A 6 5.22 -12.73 8.25
N TYR A 7 5.06 -13.91 8.86
CA TYR A 7 5.18 -15.21 8.19
C TYR A 7 4.11 -16.17 8.72
N PRO A 8 3.07 -16.49 7.92
CA PRO A 8 2.02 -17.42 8.31
C PRO A 8 2.51 -18.87 8.46
N PRO A 9 2.10 -19.58 9.52
CA PRO A 9 2.51 -20.96 9.77
C PRO A 9 2.05 -21.95 8.69
N GLU A 10 0.99 -21.63 7.93
CA GLU A 10 0.44 -22.47 6.87
C GLU A 10 1.21 -22.41 5.54
N TRP A 11 2.13 -21.46 5.37
CA TRP A 11 2.85 -21.28 4.10
C TRP A 11 3.60 -22.53 3.62
N PRO A 12 4.32 -23.31 4.45
CA PRO A 12 5.06 -24.48 3.98
C PRO A 12 4.16 -25.50 3.29
N ASP A 13 2.99 -25.80 3.86
CA ASP A 13 2.06 -26.78 3.29
C ASP A 13 1.41 -26.28 2.00
N ARG A 14 1.12 -24.98 1.92
CA ARG A 14 0.56 -24.36 0.71
C ARG A 14 1.57 -24.30 -0.43
N ILE A 15 2.84 -24.03 -0.12
CA ILE A 15 3.95 -24.08 -1.09
C ILE A 15 4.07 -25.48 -1.69
N ARG A 16 4.08 -26.53 -0.86
CA ARG A 16 4.11 -27.93 -1.35
C ARG A 16 2.89 -28.27 -2.20
N ALA A 17 1.70 -27.88 -1.73
CA ALA A 17 0.47 -28.10 -2.49
C ALA A 17 0.50 -27.43 -3.87
N LEU A 18 1.07 -26.23 -3.98
CA LEU A 18 1.26 -25.55 -5.26
C LEU A 18 2.26 -26.30 -6.16
N ALA A 19 3.42 -26.69 -5.61
CA ALA A 19 4.44 -27.42 -6.36
C ALA A 19 3.95 -28.79 -6.88
N GLU A 20 3.08 -29.47 -6.13
CA GLU A 20 2.49 -30.76 -6.49
C GLU A 20 1.23 -30.62 -7.40
N GLY A 21 0.83 -29.39 -7.76
CA GLY A 21 -0.36 -29.15 -8.58
C GLY A 21 -1.70 -29.40 -7.85
N ARG A 22 -1.68 -29.51 -6.52
CA ARG A 22 -2.89 -29.64 -5.67
C ARG A 22 -3.52 -28.30 -5.28
N LEU A 23 -2.82 -27.19 -5.54
CA LEU A 23 -3.30 -25.82 -5.32
C LEU A 23 -3.29 -25.05 -6.63
N THR A 24 -4.45 -24.51 -7.01
CA THR A 24 -4.58 -23.58 -8.13
C THR A 24 -4.46 -22.15 -7.61
N PRO A 25 -3.49 -21.35 -8.08
CA PRO A 25 -3.35 -19.96 -7.66
C PRO A 25 -4.61 -19.15 -7.98
N VAL A 26 -5.06 -18.35 -7.02
CA VAL A 26 -6.12 -17.37 -7.27
C VAL A 26 -5.57 -16.18 -8.05
N VAL A 27 -6.39 -15.58 -8.91
CA VAL A 27 -6.03 -14.34 -9.62
C VAL A 27 -5.90 -13.21 -8.60
N PRO A 28 -4.77 -12.47 -8.57
CA PRO A 28 -4.61 -11.36 -7.64
C PRO A 28 -5.57 -10.22 -7.95
N LYS A 29 -6.19 -9.65 -6.91
CA LYS A 29 -7.01 -8.44 -7.04
C LYS A 29 -6.11 -7.21 -7.10
N ARG A 30 -6.40 -6.27 -8.00
CA ARG A 30 -5.69 -4.97 -8.04
C ARG A 30 -5.89 -4.22 -6.72
N ALA A 31 -4.84 -3.62 -6.21
CA ALA A 31 -4.85 -2.81 -4.99
C ALA A 31 -3.90 -1.63 -5.12
N ALA A 32 -4.11 -0.62 -4.28
CA ALA A 32 -3.24 0.54 -4.17
C ALA A 32 -2.90 0.82 -2.71
N THR A 33 -1.71 1.34 -2.46
CA THR A 33 -1.24 1.69 -1.11
C THR A 33 -0.42 2.97 -1.16
N VAL A 34 -0.61 3.88 -0.21
CA VAL A 34 0.04 5.20 -0.20
C VAL A 34 0.93 5.37 1.03
N MET A 35 2.23 5.52 0.81
CA MET A 35 3.18 6.02 1.79
C MET A 35 3.04 7.52 1.89
N LEU A 36 2.17 7.96 2.80
CA LEU A 36 1.94 9.38 3.06
C LEU A 36 3.08 9.95 3.90
N LEU A 37 3.77 10.95 3.37
CA LEU A 37 4.96 11.56 3.96
C LEU A 37 4.68 12.95 4.49
N ARG A 38 5.38 13.34 5.57
CA ARG A 38 5.46 14.74 6.01
C ARG A 38 6.89 15.03 6.43
N ASP A 39 7.36 16.24 6.19
CA ASP A 39 8.70 16.65 6.60
C ASP A 39 8.74 16.99 8.08
N THR A 40 9.89 16.69 8.70
CA THR A 40 10.24 17.02 10.08
C THR A 40 11.68 17.53 10.10
N ASP A 41 12.13 18.10 11.22
CA ASP A 41 13.52 18.56 11.38
C ASP A 41 14.56 17.43 11.19
N ALA A 42 14.15 16.17 11.31
CA ALA A 42 14.99 14.99 11.17
C ALA A 42 14.76 14.21 9.85
N GLY A 43 14.15 14.85 8.85
CA GLY A 43 13.78 14.25 7.56
C GLY A 43 12.30 13.82 7.49
N PRO A 44 11.88 13.09 6.44
CA PRO A 44 10.49 12.73 6.26
C PRO A 44 10.06 11.67 7.27
N ALA A 45 8.89 11.86 7.86
CA ALA A 45 8.15 10.82 8.57
C ALA A 45 7.07 10.24 7.65
N VAL A 46 6.83 8.94 7.75
CA VAL A 46 5.75 8.25 7.04
C VAL A 46 4.60 7.92 7.98
N HIS A 47 3.37 8.07 7.49
CA HIS A 47 2.17 7.67 8.21
C HIS A 47 1.95 6.17 8.08
N MET A 48 1.95 5.46 9.20
CA MET A 48 1.69 4.03 9.25
C MET A 48 0.52 3.73 10.19
N LEU A 49 -0.19 2.65 9.91
CA LEU A 49 -1.25 2.12 10.75
C LEU A 49 -0.93 0.69 11.16
N ARG A 50 -1.36 0.30 12.36
CA ARG A 50 -1.30 -1.08 12.83
C ARG A 50 -2.66 -1.72 12.63
N ARG A 51 -2.68 -2.77 11.81
CA ARG A 51 -3.87 -3.59 11.56
C ARG A 51 -4.33 -4.24 12.87
N ARG A 52 -5.63 -4.30 13.12
CA ARG A 52 -6.16 -4.98 14.31
C ARG A 52 -5.66 -6.42 14.38
N ALA A 53 -5.29 -6.88 15.57
CA ALA A 53 -4.78 -8.22 15.78
C ALA A 53 -5.79 -9.32 15.40
N SER A 54 -7.09 -9.01 15.47
CA SER A 54 -8.18 -9.92 15.09
C SER A 54 -8.36 -10.11 13.57
N MET A 55 -7.64 -9.37 12.73
CA MET A 55 -7.75 -9.51 11.28
C MET A 55 -7.15 -10.85 10.82
N ALA A 56 -7.90 -11.58 9.99
CA ALA A 56 -7.51 -12.89 9.47
C ALA A 56 -6.25 -12.86 8.58
N PHE A 57 -5.87 -11.69 8.05
CA PHE A 57 -4.67 -11.52 7.22
C PHE A 57 -3.86 -10.33 7.74
N ALA A 58 -2.56 -10.56 7.99
CA ALA A 58 -1.63 -9.55 8.49
C ALA A 58 -2.11 -8.83 9.77
N GLY A 59 -2.81 -9.53 10.67
CA GLY A 59 -3.24 -8.98 11.96
C GLY A 59 -2.04 -8.56 12.82
N GLY A 60 -2.09 -7.35 13.38
CA GLY A 60 -0.99 -6.78 14.17
C GLY A 60 0.17 -6.22 13.36
N ALA A 61 0.19 -6.43 12.04
CA ALA A 61 1.23 -5.88 11.17
C ALA A 61 1.00 -4.39 10.90
N TYR A 62 2.10 -3.64 10.80
CA TYR A 62 2.11 -2.27 10.34
C TYR A 62 2.03 -2.22 8.81
N ALA A 63 1.20 -1.32 8.32
CA ALA A 63 0.96 -1.06 6.91
C ALA A 63 0.76 0.45 6.69
N TYR A 64 0.46 0.83 5.45
CA TYR A 64 0.06 2.18 5.08
C TYR A 64 -1.41 2.20 4.67
N PRO A 65 -2.05 3.38 4.54
CA PRO A 65 -3.36 3.49 3.94
C PRO A 65 -3.42 2.83 2.56
N GLY A 66 -4.42 1.98 2.33
CA GLY A 66 -4.53 1.27 1.07
C GLY A 66 -5.52 0.11 1.11
N GLY A 67 -5.96 -0.27 -0.08
CA GLY A 67 -6.99 -1.29 -0.24
C GLY A 67 -7.19 -1.69 -1.69
N GLY A 68 -8.23 -2.50 -1.91
CA GLY A 68 -8.55 -3.04 -3.23
C GLY A 68 -9.15 -1.99 -4.15
N VAL A 69 -8.90 -2.13 -5.45
CA VAL A 69 -9.62 -1.37 -6.48
C VAL A 69 -11.09 -1.83 -6.48
N ASP A 70 -12.01 -0.88 -6.38
CA ASP A 70 -13.46 -1.09 -6.53
C ASP A 70 -13.83 -0.90 -8.01
N PRO A 71 -14.74 -1.70 -8.60
CA PRO A 71 -15.19 -1.49 -9.98
C PRO A 71 -15.69 -0.06 -10.27
N ARG A 72 -16.23 0.63 -9.25
CA ARG A 72 -16.69 2.03 -9.36
C ARG A 72 -15.54 3.03 -9.49
N ASP A 73 -14.29 2.64 -9.22
CA ASP A 73 -13.10 3.47 -9.42
C ASP A 73 -12.80 3.70 -10.94
N GLU A 74 -13.41 2.90 -11.82
CA GLU A 74 -13.35 3.06 -13.28
C GLU A 74 -14.31 4.15 -13.81
N HIS A 75 -15.26 4.62 -12.99
CA HIS A 75 -16.16 5.71 -13.37
C HIS A 75 -15.39 6.98 -13.69
N ARG A 76 -15.73 7.69 -14.76
CA ARG A 76 -14.99 8.90 -15.15
C ARG A 76 -15.14 9.99 -14.09
N ILE A 77 -14.00 10.59 -13.76
CA ILE A 77 -13.87 11.72 -12.82
C ILE A 77 -13.14 12.89 -13.47
N ARG A 78 -13.34 14.08 -12.89
CA ARG A 78 -12.44 15.23 -13.16
C ARG A 78 -11.03 14.88 -12.68
N TRP A 79 -10.05 15.22 -13.50
CA TRP A 79 -8.71 14.69 -13.38
C TRP A 79 -7.70 15.77 -13.72
N ALA A 80 -6.74 15.97 -12.83
CA ALA A 80 -5.64 16.90 -12.99
C ALA A 80 -4.29 16.16 -12.84
N GLY A 81 -3.24 16.70 -13.48
CA GLY A 81 -1.92 16.09 -13.53
C GLY A 81 -1.68 15.22 -14.78
N PRO A 82 -0.73 14.27 -14.74
CA PRO A 82 -0.42 13.39 -15.87
C PRO A 82 -1.66 12.69 -16.42
N THR A 83 -1.74 12.52 -17.73
CA THR A 83 -2.92 11.93 -18.38
C THR A 83 -3.11 10.47 -17.98
N ARG A 84 -4.33 9.95 -18.14
CA ARG A 84 -4.63 8.52 -17.96
C ARG A 84 -3.73 7.63 -18.83
N ALA A 85 -3.47 8.04 -20.08
CA ALA A 85 -2.51 7.39 -20.96
C ALA A 85 -1.08 7.37 -20.40
N TRP A 86 -0.64 8.45 -19.73
CA TRP A 86 0.65 8.46 -19.06
C TRP A 86 0.68 7.45 -17.91
N TRP A 87 -0.36 7.44 -17.07
CA TRP A 87 -0.48 6.50 -15.95
C TRP A 87 -0.59 5.04 -16.41
N ALA A 88 -1.31 4.77 -17.49
CA ALA A 88 -1.42 3.45 -18.12
C ALA A 88 -0.05 2.89 -18.49
N ARG A 89 0.77 3.69 -19.21
CA ARG A 89 2.15 3.32 -19.52
C ARG A 89 3.00 3.16 -18.26
N ARG A 90 2.87 4.08 -17.30
CA ARG A 90 3.66 4.07 -16.06
C ARG A 90 3.41 2.82 -15.23
N LEU A 91 2.14 2.40 -15.11
CA LEU A 91 1.69 1.28 -14.27
C LEU A 91 1.69 -0.06 -15.01
N GLY A 92 1.82 -0.04 -16.34
CA GLY A 92 1.83 -1.23 -17.19
C GLY A 92 0.45 -1.88 -17.37
N VAL A 93 -0.60 -1.07 -17.46
CA VAL A 93 -2.01 -1.50 -17.60
C VAL A 93 -2.75 -0.60 -18.61
N ASP A 94 -4.01 -0.90 -18.94
CA ASP A 94 -4.84 -0.01 -19.76
C ASP A 94 -5.28 1.27 -19.01
N GLU A 95 -5.85 2.24 -19.73
CA GLU A 95 -6.24 3.53 -19.15
C GLU A 95 -7.34 3.45 -18.08
N ALA A 96 -8.31 2.54 -18.24
CA ALA A 96 -9.39 2.36 -17.27
C ALA A 96 -8.82 1.76 -15.98
N ALA A 97 -7.99 0.73 -16.10
CA ALA A 97 -7.25 0.12 -15.01
C ALA A 97 -6.33 1.12 -14.29
N ALA A 98 -5.61 1.96 -15.04
CA ALA A 98 -4.74 2.96 -14.47
C ALA A 98 -5.51 4.01 -13.67
N GLN A 99 -6.63 4.49 -14.22
CA GLN A 99 -7.52 5.38 -13.48
C GLN A 99 -7.99 4.72 -12.19
N ALA A 100 -8.44 3.46 -12.25
CA ALA A 100 -9.00 2.76 -11.11
C ALA A 100 -7.96 2.55 -9.98
N VAL A 101 -6.72 2.22 -10.32
CA VAL A 101 -5.62 2.09 -9.36
C VAL A 101 -5.30 3.44 -8.68
N VAL A 102 -5.24 4.53 -9.47
CA VAL A 102 -4.98 5.87 -8.92
C VAL A 102 -6.15 6.37 -8.07
N CYS A 103 -7.39 6.14 -8.50
CA CYS A 103 -8.60 6.41 -7.72
C CYS A 103 -8.57 5.66 -6.39
N ALA A 104 -8.29 4.35 -6.40
CA ALA A 104 -8.18 3.56 -5.19
C ALA A 104 -7.11 4.10 -4.24
N ALA A 105 -5.94 4.54 -4.76
CA ALA A 105 -4.89 5.14 -3.94
C ALA A 105 -5.41 6.36 -3.15
N VAL A 106 -6.12 7.28 -3.83
CA VAL A 106 -6.65 8.50 -3.20
C VAL A 106 -7.85 8.20 -2.30
N ARG A 107 -8.77 7.34 -2.76
CA ARG A 107 -9.98 6.95 -2.04
C ARG A 107 -9.62 6.29 -0.71
N GLU A 108 -8.76 5.27 -0.73
CA GLU A 108 -8.34 4.54 0.47
C GLU A 108 -7.57 5.46 1.45
N THR A 109 -6.75 6.38 0.93
CA THR A 109 -6.07 7.38 1.77
C THR A 109 -7.07 8.29 2.48
N TYR A 110 -8.17 8.66 1.81
CA TYR A 110 -9.22 9.47 2.43
C TYR A 110 -10.05 8.66 3.43
N GLU A 111 -10.44 7.44 3.07
CA GLU A 111 -11.22 6.54 3.92
C GLU A 111 -10.50 6.24 5.24
N GLU A 112 -9.20 5.91 5.19
CA GLU A 112 -8.47 5.43 6.36
C GLU A 112 -7.76 6.54 7.15
N ALA A 113 -7.18 7.53 6.44
CA ALA A 113 -6.37 8.58 7.05
C ALA A 113 -7.06 9.95 7.08
N GLY A 114 -8.20 10.12 6.40
CA GLY A 114 -8.89 11.41 6.27
C GLY A 114 -8.19 12.40 5.35
N VAL A 115 -7.19 11.96 4.58
CA VAL A 115 -6.37 12.81 3.71
C VAL A 115 -6.81 12.64 2.26
N LEU A 116 -7.09 13.75 1.58
CA LEU A 116 -7.63 13.77 0.23
C LEU A 116 -6.67 14.46 -0.74
N LEU A 117 -6.24 13.73 -1.78
CA LEU A 117 -5.43 14.24 -2.89
C LEU A 117 -6.32 14.72 -4.04
N ALA A 118 -7.15 15.73 -3.76
CA ALA A 118 -8.07 16.34 -4.71
C ALA A 118 -8.28 17.83 -4.38
N GLY A 119 -8.70 18.61 -5.37
CA GLY A 119 -8.95 20.05 -5.22
C GLY A 119 -9.95 20.60 -6.23
N PRO A 120 -10.47 21.83 -6.02
CA PRO A 120 -11.42 22.46 -6.92
C PRO A 120 -10.80 22.90 -8.27
N THR A 121 -9.47 23.00 -8.33
CA THR A 121 -8.71 23.38 -9.53
C THR A 121 -7.53 22.43 -9.74
N ASP A 122 -6.92 22.48 -10.92
CA ASP A 122 -5.80 21.63 -11.30
C ASP A 122 -4.51 21.89 -10.50
N ASP A 123 -4.45 23.01 -9.77
CA ASP A 123 -3.29 23.49 -9.01
C ASP A 123 -3.54 23.62 -7.50
N SER A 124 -4.78 23.45 -7.03
CA SER A 124 -5.12 23.51 -5.59
C SER A 124 -5.48 22.15 -4.99
N VAL A 125 -5.51 22.10 -3.66
CA VAL A 125 -6.01 20.97 -2.85
C VAL A 125 -7.05 21.48 -1.88
N VAL A 126 -7.94 20.59 -1.43
CA VAL A 126 -8.77 20.86 -0.26
C VAL A 126 -7.86 21.10 0.94
N GLY A 127 -7.97 22.27 1.57
CA GLY A 127 -7.10 22.63 2.71
C GLY A 127 -7.50 21.97 4.03
N ASP A 128 -8.78 21.66 4.22
CA ASP A 128 -9.29 21.06 5.45
C ASP A 128 -10.42 20.06 5.17
N THR A 129 -10.21 18.82 5.58
CA THR A 129 -11.13 17.68 5.45
C THR A 129 -11.76 17.28 6.80
N THR A 130 -11.64 18.12 7.84
CA THR A 130 -11.95 17.74 9.22
C THR A 130 -13.39 17.99 9.67
N GLY A 131 -14.15 18.80 8.94
CA GLY A 131 -15.52 19.20 9.29
C GLY A 131 -16.56 18.07 9.16
N GLU A 132 -17.70 18.21 9.82
CA GLU A 132 -18.74 17.17 9.91
C GLU A 132 -19.21 16.66 8.54
N GLY A 133 -19.40 17.56 7.57
CA GLY A 133 -19.80 17.15 6.21
C GLY A 133 -18.73 16.33 5.49
N TRP A 134 -17.45 16.52 5.78
CA TRP A 134 -16.38 15.67 5.25
C TRP A 134 -16.40 14.31 5.92
N GLU A 135 -16.56 14.25 7.24
CA GLU A 135 -16.65 12.97 7.94
C GLU A 135 -17.88 12.14 7.54
N ALA A 136 -19.03 12.79 7.30
CA ALA A 136 -20.21 12.13 6.76
C ALA A 136 -19.95 11.50 5.39
N ASP A 137 -19.21 12.20 4.53
CA ASP A 137 -18.86 11.71 3.20
C ASP A 137 -17.87 10.56 3.25
N ARG A 138 -16.85 10.67 4.11
CA ARG A 138 -15.90 9.60 4.36
C ARG A 138 -16.62 8.35 4.87
N ALA A 139 -17.53 8.51 5.83
CA ALA A 139 -18.33 7.40 6.35
C ALA A 139 -19.19 6.74 5.25
N ALA A 140 -19.79 7.54 4.35
CA ALA A 140 -20.56 7.03 3.22
C ALA A 140 -19.69 6.27 2.19
N LEU A 141 -18.44 6.71 1.95
CA LEU A 141 -17.48 5.99 1.12
C LEU A 141 -17.12 4.62 1.74
N VAL A 142 -16.77 4.61 3.03
CA VAL A 142 -16.44 3.38 3.79
C VAL A 142 -17.63 2.41 3.80
N ALA A 143 -18.85 2.92 3.99
CA ALA A 143 -20.09 2.14 3.95
C ALA A 143 -20.48 1.71 2.52
N ARG A 144 -19.80 2.24 1.49
CA ARG A 144 -20.06 2.03 0.06
C ARG A 144 -21.41 2.59 -0.43
N ASP A 145 -22.03 3.46 0.34
CA ASP A 145 -23.26 4.18 0.00
C ASP A 145 -23.03 5.29 -1.03
N LEU A 146 -21.77 5.73 -1.15
CA LEU A 146 -21.31 6.74 -2.11
C LEU A 146 -20.12 6.19 -2.88
N SER A 147 -20.08 6.34 -4.19
CA SER A 147 -18.86 6.08 -4.96
C SER A 147 -17.90 7.26 -4.89
N PHE A 148 -16.61 7.02 -5.08
CA PHE A 148 -15.61 8.10 -5.06
C PHE A 148 -15.81 9.09 -6.21
N ALA A 149 -16.29 8.63 -7.37
CA ALA A 149 -16.63 9.51 -8.47
C ALA A 149 -17.78 10.47 -8.13
N GLU A 150 -18.87 9.97 -7.52
CA GLU A 150 -19.99 10.79 -7.06
C GLU A 150 -19.57 11.75 -5.95
N PHE A 151 -18.73 11.31 -5.02
CA PHE A 151 -18.15 12.15 -3.98
C PHE A 151 -17.40 13.35 -4.55
N LEU A 152 -16.49 13.11 -5.51
CA LEU A 152 -15.72 14.17 -6.16
C LEU A 152 -16.63 15.11 -6.96
N ASP A 153 -17.57 14.57 -7.73
CA ASP A 153 -18.48 15.39 -8.56
C ASP A 153 -19.38 16.28 -7.71
N ARG A 154 -20.00 15.74 -6.65
CA ARG A 154 -20.85 16.50 -5.70
C ARG A 154 -20.09 17.65 -5.05
N ARG A 155 -18.79 17.49 -4.81
CA ARG A 155 -17.92 18.53 -4.23
C ARG A 155 -17.22 19.40 -5.28
N GLY A 156 -17.44 19.16 -6.57
CA GLY A 156 -16.80 19.89 -7.66
C GLY A 156 -15.28 19.72 -7.70
N LEU A 157 -14.76 18.56 -7.29
CA LEU A 157 -13.33 18.30 -7.15
C LEU A 157 -12.76 17.53 -8.34
N ALA A 158 -11.52 17.84 -8.69
CA ALA A 158 -10.66 17.03 -9.54
C ALA A 158 -9.69 16.21 -8.69
N LEU A 159 -9.50 14.93 -9.04
CA LEU A 159 -8.41 14.12 -8.49
C LEU A 159 -7.08 14.70 -8.98
N ARG A 160 -6.18 15.00 -8.03
CA ARG A 160 -4.85 15.54 -8.29
C ARG A 160 -3.83 14.41 -8.44
N SER A 161 -3.77 13.82 -9.63
CA SER A 161 -2.92 12.64 -9.88
C SER A 161 -1.43 12.98 -9.84
N ASP A 162 -1.08 14.24 -10.08
CA ASP A 162 0.28 14.76 -9.97
C ASP A 162 0.85 14.78 -8.54
N LEU A 163 -0.01 14.60 -7.52
CA LEU A 163 0.42 14.49 -6.12
C LEU A 163 0.84 13.07 -5.73
N LEU A 164 0.70 12.10 -6.64
CA LEU A 164 1.10 10.71 -6.43
C LEU A 164 2.35 10.37 -7.25
N GLY A 165 3.31 9.72 -6.61
CA GLY A 165 4.45 9.09 -7.28
C GLY A 165 4.36 7.57 -7.18
N ALA A 166 4.24 6.83 -8.29
CA ALA A 166 4.30 5.37 -8.25
C ALA A 166 5.71 4.89 -7.88
N TRP A 167 5.79 3.95 -6.93
CA TRP A 167 7.02 3.66 -6.19
C TRP A 167 7.56 2.24 -6.37
N THR A 168 6.69 1.25 -6.24
CA THR A 168 6.99 -0.17 -6.42
C THR A 168 5.69 -0.94 -6.64
N ARG A 169 5.77 -2.15 -7.21
CA ARG A 169 4.63 -3.03 -7.42
C ARG A 169 4.93 -4.40 -6.83
N TRP A 170 4.07 -4.89 -5.96
CA TRP A 170 4.23 -6.18 -5.30
C TRP A 170 3.02 -7.05 -5.55
N ILE A 171 3.25 -8.31 -5.91
CA ILE A 171 2.17 -9.29 -6.07
C ILE A 171 2.30 -10.33 -4.98
N THR A 172 1.21 -10.55 -4.25
CA THR A 172 1.12 -11.56 -3.19
C THR A 172 1.48 -12.96 -3.74
N PRO A 173 2.22 -13.79 -2.99
CA PRO A 173 2.65 -15.12 -3.45
C PRO A 173 1.51 -15.99 -3.98
N GLU A 174 1.80 -16.84 -4.97
CA GLU A 174 0.80 -17.69 -5.66
C GLU A 174 0.10 -18.69 -4.76
N PHE A 175 0.80 -19.15 -3.72
CA PHE A 175 0.26 -20.08 -2.75
C PHE A 175 -0.70 -19.42 -1.76
N GLU A 176 -0.82 -18.08 -1.70
CA GLU A 176 -1.75 -17.41 -0.78
C GLU A 176 -3.22 -17.51 -1.24
N PRO A 177 -4.20 -17.72 -0.33
CA PRO A 177 -5.61 -17.84 -0.69
C PRO A 177 -6.24 -16.49 -1.02
N ARG A 178 -5.62 -15.39 -0.56
CA ARG A 178 -6.02 -14.02 -0.86
C ARG A 178 -4.81 -13.31 -1.44
N ARG A 179 -4.90 -12.95 -2.72
CA ARG A 179 -3.80 -12.32 -3.44
C ARG A 179 -4.17 -10.93 -3.91
N TYR A 180 -3.18 -10.05 -3.83
CA TYR A 180 -3.26 -8.68 -4.32
C TYR A 180 -2.11 -8.40 -5.27
N ASP A 181 -2.40 -7.60 -6.28
CA ASP A 181 -1.43 -6.97 -7.17
C ASP A 181 -1.45 -5.49 -6.80
N THR A 182 -0.48 -5.09 -5.97
CA THR A 182 -0.51 -3.82 -5.26
C THR A 182 0.51 -2.86 -5.84
N TRP A 183 0.03 -1.73 -6.32
CA TRP A 183 0.87 -0.57 -6.64
C TRP A 183 1.03 0.30 -5.39
N PHE A 184 2.28 0.52 -5.00
CA PHE A 184 2.62 1.43 -3.91
C PHE A 184 2.92 2.81 -4.49
N PHE A 185 2.43 3.84 -3.82
CA PHE A 185 2.64 5.23 -4.16
C PHE A 185 3.27 5.99 -2.99
N VAL A 186 4.03 7.03 -3.29
CA VAL A 186 4.41 8.08 -2.33
C VAL A 186 3.53 9.31 -2.56
N ALA A 187 3.18 10.00 -1.47
CA ALA A 187 2.49 11.28 -1.51
C ALA A 187 2.96 12.16 -0.35
N ALA A 188 3.04 13.48 -0.55
CA ALA A 188 3.23 14.42 0.55
C ALA A 188 1.88 14.76 1.19
N LEU A 189 1.85 14.91 2.51
CA LEU A 189 0.68 15.40 3.24
C LEU A 189 0.31 16.80 2.74
N PRO A 190 -0.89 17.00 2.16
CA PRO A 190 -1.32 18.31 1.69
C PRO A 190 -1.33 19.34 2.82
N GLN A 191 -0.88 20.56 2.53
CA GLN A 191 -0.88 21.64 3.49
C GLN A 191 -2.30 21.88 4.05
N GLY A 192 -2.40 22.00 5.38
CA GLY A 192 -3.67 22.23 6.10
C GLY A 192 -4.38 20.94 6.52
N GLN A 193 -4.20 19.84 5.79
CA GLN A 193 -4.81 18.57 6.15
C GLN A 193 -4.07 17.88 7.30
N ARG A 194 -4.80 17.02 8.02
CA ARG A 194 -4.28 16.26 9.17
C ARG A 194 -4.76 14.83 9.08
N THR A 195 -3.87 13.88 9.36
CA THR A 195 -4.26 12.46 9.44
C THR A 195 -5.12 12.20 10.67
N ARG A 196 -6.05 11.27 10.55
CA ARG A 196 -6.90 10.76 11.63
C ARG A 196 -6.81 9.25 11.68
N ASN A 197 -6.97 8.65 12.87
CA ASN A 197 -7.22 7.22 12.96
C ASN A 197 -8.71 6.97 12.68
N ALA A 198 -9.07 7.00 11.40
CA ALA A 198 -10.46 7.00 10.95
C ALA A 198 -10.95 5.61 10.50
N SER A 199 -10.01 4.66 10.35
CA SER A 199 -10.26 3.27 10.00
C SER A 199 -10.71 2.46 11.22
N THR A 200 -11.74 1.64 11.05
CA THR A 200 -12.13 0.62 12.04
C THR A 200 -11.22 -0.61 11.96
N GLU A 201 -10.39 -0.74 10.92
CA GLU A 201 -9.47 -1.86 10.70
C GLU A 201 -8.09 -1.64 11.34
N ALA A 202 -7.79 -0.41 11.76
CA ALA A 202 -6.60 -0.06 12.52
C ALA A 202 -6.91 0.14 14.01
N ASP A 203 -5.97 -0.23 14.89
CA ASP A 203 -6.06 0.10 16.32
C ASP A 203 -5.09 1.21 16.74
N ARG A 204 -4.11 1.53 15.89
CA ARG A 204 -3.09 2.55 16.13
C ARG A 204 -2.60 3.15 14.82
N THR A 205 -2.31 4.44 14.83
CA THR A 205 -1.58 5.13 13.77
C THR A 205 -0.34 5.81 14.33
N VAL A 206 0.73 5.88 13.55
CA VAL A 206 1.99 6.55 13.92
C VAL A 206 2.54 7.35 12.76
N TRP A 207 3.21 8.45 13.08
CA TRP A 207 4.15 9.10 12.19
C TRP A 207 5.55 8.71 12.67
N ILE A 208 6.34 8.07 11.81
CA ILE A 208 7.65 7.53 12.18
C ILE A 208 8.63 7.75 11.02
N ARG A 209 9.90 8.01 11.32
CA ARG A 209 10.92 8.10 10.27
C ARG A 209 11.15 6.72 9.65
N PRO A 210 11.33 6.61 8.32
CA PRO A 210 11.56 5.31 7.68
C PRO A 210 12.70 4.50 8.32
N ALA A 211 13.81 5.16 8.68
CA ALA A 211 14.94 4.52 9.35
C ALA A 211 14.60 3.97 10.74
N ASP A 212 13.81 4.69 11.54
CA ASP A 212 13.39 4.23 12.87
C ASP A 212 12.43 3.04 12.78
N ALA A 213 11.50 3.09 11.83
CA ALA A 213 10.56 2.01 11.59
C ALA A 213 11.28 0.73 11.13
N ALA A 214 12.27 0.85 10.24
CA ALA A 214 13.12 -0.26 9.83
C ALA A 214 13.94 -0.82 10.99
N ALA A 215 14.55 0.04 11.81
CA ALA A 215 15.31 -0.40 12.99
C ALA A 215 14.45 -1.13 14.02
N SER A 216 13.20 -0.68 14.26
CA SER A 216 12.26 -1.38 15.13
C SER A 216 11.75 -2.69 14.52
N TYR A 217 11.61 -2.79 13.20
CA TYR A 217 11.39 -4.07 12.52
C TYR A 217 12.56 -5.03 12.74
N ASP A 218 13.80 -4.58 12.57
CA ASP A 218 14.98 -5.42 12.75
C ASP A 218 15.11 -5.97 14.19
N LYS A 219 14.63 -5.20 15.18
CA LYS A 219 14.52 -5.62 16.60
C LYS A 219 13.33 -6.53 16.91
N GLY A 220 12.39 -6.72 15.97
CA GLY A 220 11.16 -7.49 16.20
C GLY A 220 10.04 -6.71 16.90
N GLU A 221 10.16 -5.39 17.06
CA GLU A 221 9.20 -4.53 17.77
C GLU A 221 8.00 -4.14 16.90
N LEU A 222 8.21 -4.05 15.58
CA LEU A 222 7.16 -3.75 14.61
C LEU A 222 7.03 -4.92 13.63
N LEU A 223 5.90 -5.61 13.71
CA LEU A 223 5.52 -6.64 12.76
C LEU A 223 5.21 -5.99 11.40
N MET A 224 5.82 -6.45 10.32
CA MET A 224 5.61 -5.92 8.96
C MET A 224 5.66 -7.04 7.93
N MET A 225 4.94 -6.84 6.82
CA MET A 225 5.09 -7.68 5.63
C MET A 225 6.30 -7.20 4.79
N PRO A 226 6.91 -8.08 3.97
CA PRO A 226 8.07 -7.74 3.14
C PRO A 226 7.93 -6.44 2.31
N PRO A 227 6.78 -6.16 1.63
CA PRO A 227 6.61 -4.91 0.89
C PRO A 227 6.81 -3.67 1.77
N THR A 228 6.27 -3.67 3.00
CA THR A 228 6.32 -2.52 3.92
C THR A 228 7.75 -2.20 4.34
N ILE A 229 8.52 -3.20 4.81
CA ILE A 229 9.90 -2.97 5.23
C ILE A 229 10.80 -2.62 4.03
N ALA A 230 10.59 -3.26 2.87
CA ALA A 230 11.30 -2.91 1.64
C ALA A 230 11.09 -1.45 1.26
N THR A 231 9.84 -0.95 1.32
CA THR A 231 9.55 0.45 1.00
C THR A 231 10.11 1.43 2.03
N LEU A 232 10.11 1.09 3.33
CA LEU A 232 10.76 1.92 4.36
C LEU A 232 12.27 2.08 4.09
N ARG A 233 12.94 0.97 3.76
CA ARG A 233 14.37 0.99 3.42
C ARG A 233 14.63 1.82 2.16
N GLN A 234 13.76 1.70 1.15
CA GLN A 234 13.83 2.53 -0.06
C GLN A 234 13.62 4.02 0.21
N LEU A 235 12.88 4.40 1.25
CA LEU A 235 12.64 5.80 1.62
C LEU A 235 13.79 6.42 2.44
N THR A 236 14.65 5.60 3.05
CA THR A 236 15.75 6.06 3.92
C THR A 236 16.73 7.04 3.26
N PRO A 237 17.07 6.92 1.95
CA PRO A 237 17.99 7.84 1.30
C PRO A 237 17.43 9.27 1.07
N TYR A 238 16.14 9.51 1.26
CA TYR A 238 15.51 10.80 0.97
C TYR A 238 15.38 11.65 2.24
N ASP A 239 15.78 12.91 2.14
CA ASP A 239 15.77 13.91 3.23
C ASP A 239 14.49 14.75 3.29
N SER A 240 13.59 14.60 2.30
CA SER A 240 12.28 15.26 2.25
C SER A 240 11.25 14.47 1.45
N ALA A 241 9.97 14.72 1.71
CA ALA A 241 8.85 14.19 0.95
C ALA A 241 8.92 14.63 -0.53
N ALA A 242 9.38 15.86 -0.78
CA ALA A 242 9.56 16.38 -2.14
C ALA A 242 10.64 15.61 -2.92
N HIS A 243 11.79 15.30 -2.30
CA HIS A 243 12.83 14.50 -2.95
C HIS A 243 12.37 13.05 -3.20
N ALA A 244 11.61 12.45 -2.29
CA ALA A 244 11.00 11.15 -2.53
C ALA A 244 10.03 11.20 -3.72
N LEU A 245 9.14 12.19 -3.79
CA LEU A 245 8.22 12.37 -4.92
C LEU A 245 8.96 12.57 -6.25
N ALA A 246 10.03 13.38 -6.26
CA ALA A 246 10.82 13.67 -7.44
C ALA A 246 11.52 12.42 -8.02
N ALA A 247 11.80 11.41 -7.20
CA ALA A 247 12.42 10.16 -7.64
C ALA A 247 11.42 9.14 -8.20
N ALA A 248 10.12 9.31 -7.96
CA ALA A 248 9.09 8.35 -8.37
C ALA A 248 9.01 8.06 -9.89
N PRO A 249 9.25 9.03 -10.80
CA PRO A 249 9.27 8.77 -12.24
C PRO A 249 10.31 7.72 -12.67
N ASP A 250 11.46 7.65 -11.98
CA ASP A 250 12.58 6.77 -12.33
C ASP A 250 12.53 5.40 -11.63
N ARG A 251 11.52 5.16 -10.79
CA ARG A 251 11.36 3.89 -10.07
C ARG A 251 10.98 2.74 -11.00
N ASP A 252 11.69 1.62 -10.89
CA ASP A 252 11.27 0.37 -11.52
C ASP A 252 10.00 -0.18 -10.85
N LEU A 253 8.98 -0.46 -11.67
CA LEU A 253 7.71 -1.07 -11.25
C LEU A 253 7.54 -2.50 -11.77
N THR A 254 8.62 -3.14 -12.20
CA THR A 254 8.64 -4.59 -12.41
C THR A 254 8.11 -5.25 -11.14
N ALA A 255 7.10 -6.10 -11.31
CA ALA A 255 6.40 -6.68 -10.18
C ALA A 255 7.35 -7.55 -9.36
N VAL A 256 7.41 -7.29 -8.05
CA VAL A 256 8.14 -8.11 -7.10
C VAL A 256 7.24 -9.27 -6.66
N LEU A 257 7.67 -10.50 -6.98
CA LEU A 257 6.98 -11.74 -6.66
C LEU A 257 7.88 -12.64 -5.79
N ALA A 258 7.26 -13.31 -4.82
CA ALA A 258 7.96 -14.37 -4.10
C ALA A 258 8.19 -15.58 -5.03
N GLN A 259 9.36 -16.19 -4.90
CA GLN A 259 9.71 -17.46 -5.53
C GLN A 259 9.90 -18.50 -4.45
N ALA A 260 9.15 -19.60 -4.54
CA ALA A 260 9.33 -20.77 -3.68
C ALA A 260 9.93 -21.90 -4.49
N ARG A 261 11.04 -22.48 -4.00
CA ARG A 261 11.70 -23.66 -4.58
C ARG A 261 11.76 -24.78 -3.56
N LEU A 262 11.77 -26.01 -4.06
CA LEU A 262 11.98 -27.22 -3.25
C LEU A 262 13.38 -27.75 -3.57
N ASP A 263 14.33 -27.53 -2.68
CA ASP A 263 15.74 -27.91 -2.83
C ASP A 263 16.11 -28.92 -1.73
N ASP A 264 16.51 -30.14 -2.08
CA ASP A 264 16.93 -31.20 -1.13
C ASP A 264 15.96 -31.44 0.06
N GLY A 265 14.65 -31.29 -0.19
CA GLY A 265 13.59 -31.44 0.83
C GLY A 265 13.30 -30.17 1.64
N GLU A 266 14.09 -29.12 1.48
CA GLU A 266 13.86 -27.80 2.07
C GLU A 266 13.02 -26.92 1.13
N ILE A 267 12.16 -26.07 1.71
CA ILE A 267 11.53 -24.98 0.98
C ILE A 267 12.42 -23.74 1.10
N VAL A 268 12.85 -23.22 -0.05
CA VAL A 268 13.54 -21.93 -0.14
C VAL A 268 12.56 -20.90 -0.68
N LEU A 269 12.12 -19.98 0.18
CA LEU A 269 11.24 -18.87 -0.18
C LEU A 269 12.08 -17.60 -0.29
N SER A 270 12.04 -16.92 -1.43
CA SER A 270 12.85 -15.72 -1.69
C SER A 270 12.06 -14.65 -2.45
N TRP A 271 12.53 -13.41 -2.38
CA TRP A 271 12.05 -12.30 -3.20
C TRP A 271 13.24 -11.74 -3.98
N PRO A 272 13.29 -11.88 -5.32
CA PRO A 272 14.40 -11.39 -6.11
C PRO A 272 14.67 -9.89 -5.83
N GLY A 273 15.94 -9.55 -5.57
CA GLY A 273 16.35 -8.20 -5.18
C GLY A 273 16.13 -7.86 -3.70
N HIS A 274 15.63 -8.81 -2.90
CA HIS A 274 15.32 -8.65 -1.48
C HIS A 274 15.74 -9.88 -0.65
N ASP A 275 17.04 -10.24 -0.74
CA ASP A 275 17.61 -11.43 -0.10
C ASP A 275 17.41 -11.48 1.42
N GLU A 276 17.22 -10.33 2.05
CA GLU A 276 16.91 -10.21 3.48
C GLU A 276 15.61 -10.93 3.90
N PHE A 277 14.70 -11.20 2.97
CA PHE A 277 13.44 -11.90 3.25
C PHE A 277 13.53 -13.40 2.96
N THR A 278 14.67 -13.89 2.48
CA THR A 278 14.85 -15.30 2.14
C THR A 278 14.69 -16.18 3.38
N LYS A 279 13.89 -17.25 3.23
CA LYS A 279 13.61 -18.24 4.27
C LYS A 279 13.94 -19.63 3.76
N HIS A 280 14.58 -20.37 4.65
CA HIS A 280 14.91 -21.78 4.53
C HIS A 280 14.04 -22.54 5.53
N ILE A 281 13.12 -23.35 5.02
CA ILE A 281 12.12 -24.06 5.84
C ILE A 281 12.32 -25.57 5.67
N PRO A 282 12.79 -26.28 6.71
CA PRO A 282 13.06 -27.71 6.65
C PRO A 282 11.84 -28.57 6.27
N ALA A 283 12.12 -29.74 5.69
CA ALA A 283 11.13 -30.74 5.26
C ALA A 283 10.19 -31.23 6.38
N GLY A 284 10.63 -31.19 7.63
CA GLY A 284 9.89 -31.71 8.79
C GLY A 284 10.12 -30.87 10.04
N GLY A 285 9.05 -30.22 10.50
CA GLY A 285 9.04 -29.53 11.78
C GLY A 285 7.74 -28.76 11.99
N ALA A 286 6.83 -29.33 12.79
CA ALA A 286 5.92 -28.49 13.56
C ALA A 286 6.75 -27.49 14.38
N PRO A 287 6.28 -26.25 14.59
CA PRO A 287 7.05 -25.28 15.37
C PRO A 287 7.28 -25.83 16.79
N ALA A 288 8.54 -25.78 17.24
CA ALA A 288 8.91 -25.93 18.64
C ALA A 288 8.60 -24.64 19.41
#